data_AF-A0AAD3R3X4-F1
#
_entry.id   AF-A0AAD3R3X4-F1
#
_cell.length_a   1.000
_cell.length_b   1.000
_cell.length_c   1.000
_cell.angle_alpha   90.00
_cell.angle_beta   90.00
_cell.angle_gamma   90.00
#
_symmetry.space_group_name_H-M   'P 1'
#
loop_
_entity.id
_entity.type
_entity.pdbx_description
1 polymer ?
#
loop_
_entity_poly.entity_id
_entity_poly.type
_entity_poly.pdbx_seq_one_letter_code
_entity_poly.pdbx_strand_id
1 'polypeptide(L)'
;MAGPSASEVIFISVNHSITLMGKVWLIVMIFLRILILLFAGYPLYQDEQERFVCNTIQPGCANVCYDLFSPISLFRFWLVQLITLCLPYIIFIIYVVHKVSNSLTVDLNSSGHIKAMPLFKIHQ
;
A
#
# COMPACT_ATOMS: atom_id res chain seq x y z
N MET A 1 -12.52 33.92 7.70
CA MET A 1 -12.74 32.93 6.62
C MET A 1 -11.62 31.92 6.72
N ALA A 2 -11.91 30.74 7.29
CA ALA A 2 -10.92 29.67 7.39
C ALA A 2 -10.64 29.16 5.96
N GLY A 3 -9.39 29.28 5.51
CA GLY A 3 -8.97 28.70 4.24
C GLY A 3 -9.13 27.17 4.27
N PRO A 4 -9.26 26.52 3.10
CA PRO A 4 -9.34 25.07 3.04
C PRO A 4 -8.10 24.45 3.71
N SER A 5 -8.34 23.49 4.60
CA SER A 5 -7.29 22.75 5.29
C SER A 5 -6.37 22.09 4.27
N ALA A 6 -5.06 22.03 4.52
CA ALA A 6 -4.11 21.33 3.65
C ALA A 6 -4.54 19.89 3.34
N SER A 7 -5.27 19.24 4.26
CA SER A 7 -5.86 17.91 4.06
C SER A 7 -6.91 17.88 2.94
N GLU A 8 -7.71 18.93 2.78
CA GLU A 8 -8.73 19.03 1.72
C GLU A 8 -8.09 19.21 0.35
N VAL A 9 -7.02 20.02 0.26
CA VAL A 9 -6.27 20.21 -1.00
C VAL A 9 -5.61 18.91 -1.46
N ILE A 10 -5.03 18.16 -0.54
CA ILE A 10 -4.45 16.84 -0.82
C ILE A 10 -5.55 15.87 -1.30
N PHE A 11 -6.68 15.82 -0.58
CA PHE A 11 -7.79 14.94 -0.93
C PHE A 11 -8.37 15.25 -2.32
N ILE A 12 -8.54 16.53 -2.68
CA ILE A 12 -9.04 16.95 -3.99
C ILE A 12 -8.05 16.61 -5.11
N SER A 13 -6.76 16.88 -4.90
CA SER A 13 -5.69 16.59 -5.88
C SER A 13 -5.55 15.08 -6.18
N VAL A 14 -5.56 14.24 -5.13
CA VAL A 14 -5.57 12.78 -5.27
C VAL A 14 -6.87 12.32 -5.92
N ASN A 15 -8.00 12.96 -5.59
CA ASN A 15 -9.26 12.58 -6.19
C ASN A 15 -9.35 12.90 -7.68
N HIS A 16 -8.75 14.00 -8.13
CA HIS A 16 -8.76 14.39 -9.52
C HIS A 16 -7.79 13.55 -10.38
N SER A 17 -6.68 13.06 -9.80
CA SER A 17 -5.60 12.40 -10.55
C SER A 17 -5.88 10.93 -10.91
N ILE A 18 -6.80 10.26 -10.23
CA ILE A 18 -7.11 8.84 -10.42
C ILE A 18 -8.61 8.67 -10.66
N THR A 19 -8.99 7.84 -11.65
CA THR A 19 -10.40 7.54 -11.95
C THR A 19 -11.11 6.96 -10.72
N LEU A 20 -12.36 7.37 -10.48
CA LEU A 20 -13.15 6.92 -9.33
C LEU A 20 -13.23 5.37 -9.29
N MET A 21 -13.43 4.75 -10.45
CA MET A 21 -13.48 3.30 -10.61
C MET A 21 -12.17 2.62 -10.16
N GLY A 22 -11.00 3.16 -10.55
CA GLY A 22 -9.70 2.59 -10.19
C GLY A 22 -9.41 2.67 -8.69
N LYS A 23 -9.81 3.76 -8.02
CA LYS A 23 -9.65 3.89 -6.56
C LYS A 23 -10.48 2.87 -5.80
N VAL A 24 -11.77 2.79 -6.14
CA VAL A 24 -12.70 1.86 -5.46
C VAL A 24 -12.23 0.44 -5.66
N TRP A 25 -11.86 0.07 -6.89
CA TRP A 25 -11.32 -1.25 -7.20
C TRP A 25 -10.06 -1.57 -6.40
N LEU A 26 -9.07 -0.67 -6.37
CA LEU A 26 -7.84 -0.86 -5.61
C LEU A 26 -8.10 -1.06 -4.11
N ILE A 27 -8.95 -0.22 -3.52
CA ILE A 27 -9.29 -0.29 -2.10
C ILE A 27 -9.97 -1.62 -1.78
N VAL A 28 -10.97 -2.01 -2.58
CA VAL A 28 -11.71 -3.27 -2.40
C VAL A 28 -10.78 -4.48 -2.54
N MET A 29 -9.92 -4.50 -3.56
CA MET A 29 -9.01 -5.62 -3.79
C MET A 29 -7.93 -5.74 -2.71
N ILE A 30 -7.38 -4.63 -2.22
CA ILE A 30 -6.41 -4.64 -1.11
C ILE A 30 -7.08 -5.11 0.18
N PHE A 31 -8.26 -4.58 0.50
CA PHE A 31 -8.99 -4.96 1.70
C PHE A 31 -9.37 -6.44 1.71
N LEU A 32 -9.91 -6.94 0.59
CA LEU A 32 -10.22 -8.36 0.42
C LEU A 32 -8.98 -9.24 0.62
N ARG A 33 -7.83 -8.86 0.05
CA ARG A 33 -6.56 -9.60 0.23
C ARG A 33 -6.10 -9.62 1.68
N ILE A 34 -6.20 -8.50 2.40
CA ILE A 34 -5.88 -8.42 3.83
C ILE A 34 -6.79 -9.33 4.64
N LEU A 35 -8.10 -9.29 4.38
CA LEU A 35 -9.06 -10.16 5.07
C LEU A 35 -8.74 -11.64 4.85
N ILE A 36 -8.52 -12.07 3.60
CA ILE A 36 -8.18 -13.47 3.31
C ILE A 36 -6.89 -13.89 4.02
N LEU A 37 -5.87 -13.02 4.03
CA LEU A 37 -4.61 -13.34 4.70
C LEU A 37 -4.74 -13.47 6.21
N LEU A 38 -5.54 -12.60 6.86
CA LEU A 38 -5.73 -12.63 8.30
C LEU A 38 -6.66 -13.76 8.75
N PHE A 39 -7.78 -13.96 8.05
CA PHE A 39 -8.84 -14.88 8.49
C PHE A 39 -8.66 -16.31 7.96
N ALA A 40 -8.07 -16.49 6.78
CA ALA A 40 -7.83 -17.81 6.21
C ALA A 40 -6.34 -18.16 6.21
N GLY A 41 -5.47 -17.24 5.79
CA GLY A 41 -4.04 -17.48 5.67
C GLY A 41 -3.37 -17.76 7.02
N TYR A 42 -3.51 -16.85 7.97
CA TYR A 42 -2.86 -16.95 9.28
C TYR A 42 -3.22 -18.25 10.01
N PRO A 43 -4.50 -18.62 10.21
CA PRO A 43 -4.81 -19.83 10.97
C PRO A 43 -4.44 -21.13 10.25
N LEU A 44 -4.33 -21.11 8.92
CA LEU A 44 -4.03 -22.29 8.10
C LEU A 44 -2.52 -22.54 7.97
N TYR A 45 -1.71 -21.48 7.93
CA TYR A 45 -0.26 -21.57 7.73
C TYR A 45 0.56 -21.30 8.99
N GLN A 46 -0.04 -21.03 10.16
CA GLN A 46 0.71 -20.83 11.41
C GLN A 46 1.47 -22.09 11.87
N ASP A 47 0.88 -23.28 11.70
CA ASP A 47 1.44 -24.55 12.21
C ASP A 47 2.02 -25.43 11.08
N GLU A 48 2.32 -24.84 9.91
CA GLU A 48 2.71 -25.58 8.71
C GLU A 48 3.97 -26.44 8.90
N GLN A 49 4.95 -25.94 9.66
CA GLN A 49 6.20 -26.65 9.95
C GLN A 49 6.01 -27.71 11.05
N GLU A 50 5.17 -27.45 12.05
CA GLU A 50 4.92 -28.37 13.18
C GLU A 50 4.13 -29.61 12.74
N ARG A 51 3.21 -29.45 11.77
CA ARG A 51 2.40 -30.55 11.22
C ARG A 51 3.10 -31.31 10.09
N PHE A 52 4.32 -30.92 9.71
CA PHE A 52 5.08 -31.60 8.68
C PHE A 52 5.79 -32.85 9.24
N VAL A 53 5.35 -34.03 8.81
CA VAL A 53 5.84 -35.32 9.33
C VAL A 53 6.71 -36.03 8.29
N CYS A 54 7.91 -36.47 8.70
CA CYS A 54 8.76 -37.37 7.93
C CYS A 54 8.84 -38.75 8.58
N ASN A 55 8.73 -39.81 7.77
CA ASN A 55 8.88 -41.19 8.24
C ASN A 55 10.36 -41.58 8.37
N THR A 56 11.02 -41.05 9.40
CA THR A 56 12.44 -41.34 9.71
C THR A 56 12.72 -41.05 11.19
N ILE A 57 13.69 -41.76 11.77
CA ILE A 57 14.17 -41.55 13.14
C ILE A 57 15.30 -40.51 13.18
N GLN A 58 15.82 -40.12 12.01
CA GLN A 58 16.94 -39.19 11.92
C GLN A 58 16.55 -37.78 12.44
N PRO A 59 17.25 -37.25 13.46
CA PRO A 59 16.98 -35.90 13.96
C PRO A 59 17.29 -34.85 12.88
N GLY A 60 16.43 -33.83 12.77
CA GLY A 60 16.60 -32.72 11.84
C GLY A 60 16.16 -32.99 10.39
N CYS A 61 15.83 -34.24 10.01
CA CYS A 61 15.40 -34.55 8.65
C CYS A 61 14.12 -33.81 8.24
N ALA A 62 13.12 -33.75 9.13
CA ALA A 62 11.88 -33.02 8.88
C ALA A 62 12.12 -31.53 8.60
N ASN A 63 13.11 -30.91 9.26
CA ASN A 63 13.43 -29.49 9.07
C ASN A 63 14.04 -29.22 7.69
N VAL A 64 14.94 -30.10 7.24
CA VAL A 64 15.57 -29.99 5.91
C VAL A 64 14.56 -30.32 4.81
N CYS A 65 13.76 -31.39 4.98
CA CYS A 65 12.72 -31.74 4.02
C CYS A 65 11.65 -30.65 3.89
N TYR A 66 11.31 -29.99 5.00
CA TYR A 66 10.38 -28.86 4.99
C TYR A 66 10.94 -27.67 4.20
N ASP A 67 12.21 -27.31 4.43
CA ASP A 67 12.89 -26.22 3.71
C ASP A 67 12.98 -26.49 2.20
N LEU A 68 13.21 -27.75 1.79
CA LEU A 68 13.20 -28.15 0.38
C LEU A 68 11.79 -28.15 -0.23
N PHE A 69 10.76 -28.53 0.52
CA PHE A 69 9.38 -28.57 0.03
C PHE A 69 8.78 -27.17 -0.12
N SER A 70 9.02 -26.30 0.87
CA SER A 70 8.45 -24.95 0.94
C SER A 70 9.53 -23.92 1.32
N PRO A 71 10.44 -23.57 0.39
CA PRO A 71 11.54 -22.63 0.65
C PRO A 71 11.04 -21.23 1.04
N ILE A 72 9.84 -20.86 0.59
CA ILE A 72 9.09 -19.69 1.06
C ILE A 72 7.67 -20.16 1.34
N SER A 73 7.20 -19.95 2.57
CA SER A 73 5.82 -20.29 2.88
C SER A 73 4.83 -19.39 2.15
N LEU A 74 3.68 -19.98 1.80
CA LEU A 74 2.67 -19.29 1.00
C LEU A 74 2.23 -18.00 1.71
N PHE A 75 1.95 -18.07 3.02
CA PHE A 75 1.57 -16.90 3.81
C PHE A 75 2.58 -15.74 3.68
N ARG A 76 3.88 -16.02 3.79
CA ARG A 76 4.95 -15.01 3.66
C ARG A 76 5.01 -14.44 2.25
N PHE A 77 4.87 -15.28 1.23
CA PHE A 77 4.83 -14.83 -0.16
C PHE A 77 3.69 -13.82 -0.40
N TRP A 78 2.47 -14.14 0.05
CA TRP A 78 1.32 -13.24 -0.12
C TRP A 78 1.45 -11.94 0.69
N LEU A 79 2.09 -11.99 1.86
CA LEU A 79 2.38 -10.79 2.65
C LEU A 79 3.32 -9.85 1.90
N VAL A 80 4.43 -10.37 1.34
CA VAL A 80 5.35 -9.57 0.54
C VAL A 80 4.66 -9.02 -0.72
N GLN A 81 3.86 -9.85 -1.40
CA GLN A 81 3.09 -9.40 -2.56
C GLN A 81 2.15 -8.23 -2.22
N LEU A 82 1.45 -8.31 -1.08
CA LEU A 82 0.57 -7.24 -0.61
C LEU A 82 1.35 -5.95 -0.35
N ILE A 83 2.52 -6.03 0.30
CA ILE A 83 3.38 -4.87 0.56
C ILE A 83 3.83 -4.25 -0.76
N THR A 84 4.29 -5.06 -1.72
CA THR A 84 4.69 -4.59 -3.05
C THR A 84 3.57 -3.89 -3.81
N LEU A 85 2.32 -4.35 -3.65
CA LEU A 85 1.15 -3.69 -4.23
C LEU A 85 0.82 -2.34 -3.56
N CYS A 86 1.03 -2.23 -2.25
CA CYS A 86 0.80 -0.99 -1.49
C CYS A 86 1.89 0.08 -1.73
N LEU A 87 3.13 -0.34 -1.99
CA LEU A 87 4.28 0.55 -2.19
C LEU A 87 4.06 1.65 -3.25
N PRO A 88 3.64 1.37 -4.50
CA PRO A 88 3.45 2.41 -5.51
C PRO A 88 2.37 3.43 -5.11
N TYR A 89 1.33 2.99 -4.39
CA TYR A 89 0.31 3.88 -3.87
C TYR A 89 0.87 4.81 -2.79
N ILE A 90 1.65 4.27 -1.84
CA ILE A 90 2.29 5.07 -0.78
C ILE A 90 3.24 6.10 -1.40
N ILE A 91 4.07 5.69 -2.37
CA ILE A 91 5.01 6.58 -3.07
C ILE A 91 4.25 7.69 -3.80
N PHE A 92 3.14 7.37 -4.48
CA PHE A 92 2.32 8.37 -5.16
C PHE A 92 1.73 9.40 -4.19
N ILE A 93 1.19 8.95 -3.05
CA ILE A 93 0.66 9.86 -2.03
C ILE A 93 1.76 10.77 -1.49
N ILE A 94 2.94 10.22 -1.17
CA ILE A 94 4.10 11.00 -0.72
C ILE A 94 4.50 12.04 -1.78
N TYR A 95 4.54 11.65 -3.06
CA TYR A 95 4.86 12.55 -4.16
C TYR A 95 3.87 13.71 -4.26
N VAL A 96 2.57 13.43 -4.21
CA VAL A 96 1.53 14.47 -4.24
C VAL A 96 1.64 15.40 -3.04
N VAL A 97 1.84 14.85 -1.82
CA VAL A 97 2.02 15.64 -0.60
C VAL A 97 3.23 16.55 -0.71
N HIS A 98 4.38 16.03 -1.18
CA HIS A 98 5.59 16.82 -1.38
C HIS A 98 5.39 17.94 -2.42
N LYS A 99 4.73 17.65 -3.54
CA LYS A 99 4.46 18.63 -4.61
C LYS A 99 3.48 19.72 -4.15
N VAL A 100 2.45 19.36 -3.38
CA VAL A 100 1.50 20.32 -2.79
C VAL A 100 2.20 21.19 -1.73
N SER A 101 3.00 20.59 -0.85
CA SER A 101 3.77 21.32 0.15
C SER A 101 4.74 22.32 -0.49
N ASN A 102 5.47 21.91 -1.53
CA ASN A 102 6.39 22.82 -2.24
C ASN A 102 5.65 23.92 -3.02
N SER A 103 4.47 23.64 -3.58
CA SER A 103 3.65 24.69 -4.20
C SER A 103 3.19 25.71 -3.16
N LEU A 104 2.74 25.23 -1.99
CA LEU A 104 2.27 26.08 -0.91
C LEU A 104 3.40 26.95 -0.32
N THR A 105 4.62 26.42 -0.19
CA THR A 105 5.77 27.20 0.30
C THR A 105 6.23 28.25 -0.72
N VAL A 106 6.16 27.95 -2.02
CA VAL A 106 6.42 28.93 -3.09
C VAL A 106 5.37 30.05 -3.06
N ASP A 107 4.10 29.73 -2.86
CA ASP A 107 3.01 30.71 -2.76
C ASP A 107 3.14 31.61 -1.51
N LEU A 108 3.55 31.04 -0.37
CA LEU A 108 3.81 31.79 0.86
C LEU A 108 5.02 32.74 0.72
N ASN A 109 6.04 32.36 -0.05
CA ASN A 109 7.25 33.16 -0.23
C ASN A 109 7.07 34.27 -1.30
N SER A 110 6.12 34.09 -2.23
CA SER A 110 5.98 34.98 -3.39
C SER A 110 4.91 36.07 -3.25
N SER A 111 4.00 36.02 -2.28
CA SER A 111 2.90 36.99 -2.28
C SER A 111 2.33 37.38 -0.92
N GLY A 112 2.61 38.63 -0.52
CA GLY A 112 1.69 39.46 0.28
C GLY A 112 0.43 39.89 -0.49
N HIS A 113 0.00 39.14 -1.51
CA HIS A 113 -1.22 39.41 -2.28
C HIS A 113 -1.84 38.12 -2.83
N ILE A 114 -2.95 37.69 -2.24
CA ILE A 114 -3.71 36.51 -2.68
C ILE A 114 -4.10 36.69 -4.15
N LYS A 115 -3.53 35.87 -5.05
CA LYS A 115 -4.07 35.63 -6.38
C LYS A 115 -4.43 34.15 -6.46
N ALA A 116 -5.73 33.88 -6.39
CA ALA A 116 -6.27 32.61 -6.84
C ALA A 116 -5.96 32.46 -8.33
N MET A 117 -4.99 31.61 -8.67
CA MET A 117 -4.62 31.29 -10.04
C MET A 117 -5.24 29.91 -10.39
N PRO A 118 -5.86 29.75 -11.57
CA PRO A 118 -6.78 28.65 -11.85
C PRO A 118 -6.02 27.34 -12.08
N LEU A 119 -6.31 26.33 -11.25
CA LEU A 119 -5.74 24.99 -11.27
C LEU A 119 -6.41 24.11 -12.34
N PHE A 120 -6.52 24.61 -13.58
CA PHE A 120 -7.04 23.85 -14.72
C PHE A 120 -6.23 24.13 -15.98
N LYS A 121 -4.93 23.88 -15.92
CA LYS A 121 -4.10 23.74 -17.14
C LYS A 121 -2.88 22.88 -16.86
N ILE A 122 -3.11 21.60 -16.56
CA ILE A 122 -2.07 20.59 -16.73
C ILE A 122 -2.72 19.48 -17.57
N HIS A 123 -2.20 19.33 -18.78
CA HIS A 123 -2.55 18.39 -19.85
C HIS A 123 -3.68 18.76 -20.82
N GLN A 124 -3.27 19.40 -21.93
CA GLN A 124 -3.67 18.98 -23.28
C GLN A 124 -3.13 17.58 -23.57
#